data_AF-A0A2E7LDY1-F1
#
_entry.id   AF-A0A2E7LDY1-F1
#
_cell.length_a   1.000
_cell.length_b   1.000
_cell.length_c   1.000
_cell.angle_alpha   90.00
_cell.angle_beta   90.00
_cell.angle_gamma   90.00
#
_symmetry.space_group_name_H-M   'P 1'
#
loop_
_entity.id
_entity.type
_entity.pdbx_description
1 polymer ?
#
loop_
_entity_poly.entity_id
_entity_poly.type
_entity_poly.pdbx_seq_one_letter_code
_entity_poly.pdbx_strand_id
1 'polypeptide(L)'
;MKTWDDYRWATKELRVFFLNIVFALVCLDVVIGLTAVVCYILVLVKMFRYEESTLAIVCLLTTPFGIGPVIALIYGWTMTRQWDLKVTMVVWSVSMGVWVVVACLVLFWVAALSGSS
;
A
#
# COMPACT_ATOMS: atom_id res chain seq x y z
N MET A 1 24.36 -33.00 22.14
CA MET A 1 24.71 -32.85 20.72
C MET A 1 23.41 -32.84 19.92
N LYS A 2 23.02 -31.70 19.33
CA LYS A 2 21.86 -31.63 18.43
C LYS A 2 22.26 -32.23 17.08
N THR A 3 21.48 -33.17 16.59
CA THR A 3 21.76 -33.92 15.36
C THR A 3 21.41 -33.08 14.13
N TRP A 4 22.15 -33.26 13.03
CA TRP A 4 21.98 -32.51 11.77
C TRP A 4 20.56 -32.55 11.19
N ASP A 5 19.79 -33.58 11.54
CA ASP A 5 18.40 -33.72 11.11
C ASP A 5 17.46 -32.74 11.83
N ASP A 6 17.76 -32.33 13.07
CA ASP A 6 16.95 -31.34 13.81
C ASP A 6 16.93 -29.96 13.13
N TYR A 7 18.07 -29.54 12.57
CA TYR A 7 18.18 -28.27 11.84
C TYR A 7 17.47 -28.34 10.47
N ARG A 8 17.41 -29.53 9.86
CA ARG A 8 16.78 -29.74 8.57
C ARG A 8 15.24 -29.62 8.65
N TRP A 9 14.65 -30.01 9.77
CA TRP A 9 13.22 -29.84 10.03
C TRP A 9 12.86 -28.38 10.31
N ALA A 10 13.64 -27.70 11.16
CA ALA A 10 13.43 -26.29 11.48
C ALA A 10 13.50 -25.37 10.22
N THR A 11 14.40 -25.67 9.28
CA THR A 11 14.57 -24.88 8.06
C THR A 11 13.46 -25.08 7.00
N LYS A 12 12.72 -26.20 7.05
CA LYS A 12 11.56 -26.42 6.17
C LYS A 12 10.34 -25.65 6.66
N GLU A 13 10.03 -25.76 7.95
CA GLU A 13 8.93 -25.04 8.59
C GLU A 13 9.11 -23.52 8.44
N LEU A 14 10.34 -23.02 8.65
CA LEU A 14 10.66 -21.61 8.47
C LEU A 14 10.44 -21.13 7.02
N ARG A 15 10.78 -21.96 6.03
CA ARG A 15 10.55 -21.64 4.61
C ARG A 15 9.07 -21.61 4.26
N VAL A 16 8.28 -22.57 4.76
CA VAL A 16 6.83 -22.62 4.51
C VAL A 16 6.12 -21.44 5.16
N PHE A 17 6.54 -21.03 6.35
CA PHE A 17 6.02 -19.84 7.04
C PHE A 17 6.33 -18.56 6.24
N PHE A 18 7.57 -18.42 5.77
CA PHE A 18 7.99 -17.28 4.96
C PHE A 18 7.22 -17.22 3.62
N LEU A 19 7.02 -18.37 2.96
CA LEU A 19 6.31 -18.44 1.68
C LEU A 19 4.83 -18.03 1.83
N ASN A 20 4.15 -18.49 2.89
CA ASN A 20 2.76 -18.11 3.18
C ASN A 20 2.63 -16.61 3.47
N ILE A 21 3.56 -16.03 4.24
CA ILE A 21 3.59 -14.59 4.53
C ILE A 21 3.77 -13.78 3.24
N VAL A 22 4.73 -14.16 2.40
CA VAL A 22 4.98 -13.46 1.13
C VAL A 22 3.75 -13.54 0.23
N PHE A 23 3.08 -14.69 0.17
CA PHE A 23 1.86 -14.84 -0.64
C PHE A 23 0.73 -13.94 -0.13
N ALA A 24 0.54 -13.86 1.19
CA ALA A 24 -0.45 -12.96 1.80
C ALA A 24 -0.15 -11.48 1.53
N LEU A 25 1.12 -11.08 1.57
CA LEU A 25 1.55 -9.72 1.26
C LEU A 25 1.28 -9.37 -0.20
N VAL A 26 1.63 -10.25 -1.14
CA VAL A 26 1.36 -10.04 -2.57
C VAL A 26 -0.14 -9.89 -2.83
N CYS A 27 -0.98 -10.72 -2.22
CA CYS A 27 -2.43 -10.58 -2.33
C CYS A 27 -2.93 -9.23 -1.79
N LEU A 28 -2.40 -8.78 -0.64
CA LEU A 28 -2.73 -7.46 -0.08
C LEU A 28 -2.27 -6.32 -0.98
N ASP A 29 -1.07 -6.39 -1.54
CA ASP A 29 -0.51 -5.38 -2.45
C ASP A 29 -1.38 -5.19 -3.69
N VAL A 30 -1.85 -6.29 -4.27
CA VAL A 30 -2.74 -6.25 -5.43
C VAL A 30 -4.05 -5.55 -5.07
N VAL A 31 -4.67 -5.88 -3.93
CA VAL A 31 -5.94 -5.28 -3.50
C VAL A 31 -5.77 -3.79 -3.17
N ILE A 32 -4.70 -3.42 -2.47
CA ILE A 32 -4.39 -2.03 -2.11
C ILE A 32 -4.08 -1.22 -3.37
N GLY A 33 -3.29 -1.78 -4.30
CA GLY A 33 -2.96 -1.14 -5.57
C GLY A 33 -4.22 -0.88 -6.42
N LEU A 34 -5.10 -1.87 -6.55
CA LEU A 34 -6.39 -1.72 -7.23
C LEU A 34 -7.25 -0.63 -6.58
N THR A 35 -7.35 -0.64 -5.25
CA THR A 35 -8.13 0.34 -4.51
C THR A 35 -7.56 1.75 -4.69
N ALA A 36 -6.24 1.91 -4.67
CA ALA A 36 -5.55 3.18 -4.90
C ALA A 36 -5.78 3.71 -6.32
N VAL A 37 -5.71 2.84 -7.34
CA VAL A 37 -5.98 3.22 -8.74
C VAL A 37 -7.43 3.67 -8.91
N VAL A 38 -8.39 2.94 -8.35
CA VAL A 38 -9.82 3.30 -8.42
C VAL A 38 -10.06 4.64 -7.70
N CYS A 39 -9.51 4.83 -6.50
CA CYS A 39 -9.61 6.10 -5.78
C CYS A 39 -9.00 7.25 -6.58
N TYR A 40 -7.83 7.04 -7.19
CA TYR A 40 -7.16 8.04 -8.02
C TYR A 40 -8.01 8.46 -9.23
N ILE A 41 -8.59 7.51 -9.95
CA ILE A 41 -9.48 7.80 -11.09
C ILE A 41 -10.73 8.55 -10.63
N LEU A 42 -11.35 8.16 -9.53
CA LEU A 42 -12.53 8.87 -8.99
C LEU A 42 -12.22 10.34 -8.67
N VAL A 43 -11.03 10.61 -8.12
CA VAL A 43 -10.56 11.97 -7.85
C VAL A 43 -10.34 12.74 -9.14
N LEU A 44 -9.68 12.15 -10.14
CA LEU A 44 -9.49 12.78 -11.44
C LEU A 44 -10.81 13.11 -12.14
N VAL A 45 -11.78 12.18 -12.14
CA VAL A 45 -13.12 12.42 -12.70
C VAL A 45 -13.80 13.58 -12.01
N LYS A 46 -13.63 13.71 -10.69
CA LYS A 46 -14.17 14.85 -9.94
C LYS A 46 -13.43 16.14 -10.29
N MET A 47 -12.11 16.14 -10.44
CA MET A 47 -11.37 17.34 -10.91
C MET A 47 -11.88 17.83 -12.27
N PHE A 48 -12.12 16.92 -13.22
CA PHE A 48 -12.69 17.28 -14.52
C PHE A 48 -14.12 17.84 -14.43
N ARG A 49 -14.92 17.37 -13.47
CA ARG A 49 -16.30 17.86 -13.27
C ARG A 49 -16.39 19.27 -12.68
N TYR A 50 -15.33 19.75 -12.02
CA TYR A 50 -15.27 21.09 -11.44
C TYR A 50 -14.38 22.04 -12.25
N GLU A 51 -14.22 21.77 -13.55
CA GLU A 51 -13.46 22.60 -14.52
C GLU A 51 -11.96 22.77 -14.23
N GLU A 52 -11.42 22.10 -13.20
CA GLU A 52 -9.99 22.07 -12.82
C GLU A 52 -9.17 21.12 -13.72
N SER A 53 -9.34 21.26 -15.04
CA SER A 53 -8.75 20.38 -16.06
C SER A 53 -7.22 20.46 -16.06
N THR A 54 -6.66 21.63 -15.75
CA THR A 54 -5.21 21.85 -15.71
C THR A 54 -4.56 21.03 -14.59
N LEU A 55 -5.17 21.00 -13.39
CA LEU A 55 -4.68 20.20 -12.27
C LEU A 55 -4.78 18.70 -12.57
N ALA A 56 -5.86 18.26 -13.21
CA ALA A 56 -6.03 16.86 -13.60
C ALA A 56 -4.94 16.40 -14.59
N ILE A 57 -4.61 17.23 -15.59
CA ILE A 57 -3.56 16.94 -16.57
C ILE A 57 -2.18 16.93 -15.91
N VAL A 58 -1.88 17.89 -15.01
CA VAL A 58 -0.62 17.92 -14.26
C VAL A 58 -0.48 16.67 -13.39
N CYS A 59 -1.54 16.24 -12.70
CA CYS A 59 -1.53 14.99 -11.94
C CYS A 59 -1.25 13.77 -12.85
N LEU A 60 -1.88 13.71 -14.03
CA LEU A 60 -1.67 12.60 -14.97
C LEU A 60 -0.22 12.55 -15.47
N LEU A 61 0.35 13.70 -15.86
CA LEU A 61 1.74 13.80 -16.34
C LEU A 61 2.78 13.51 -15.26
N THR A 62 2.45 13.83 -13.99
CA THR A 62 3.34 13.60 -12.84
C THR A 62 3.11 12.23 -12.18
N THR A 63 2.15 11.43 -12.67
CA THR A 63 1.89 10.06 -12.19
C THR A 63 3.09 9.12 -12.29
N PRO A 64 3.86 9.05 -13.41
CA PRO A 64 5.04 8.17 -13.49
C PRO A 64 6.17 8.55 -12.51
N PHE A 65 6.18 9.79 -12.02
CA PHE A 65 7.14 10.26 -11.02
C PHE A 65 6.66 10.00 -9.58
N GLY A 66 5.49 9.39 -9.39
CA GLY A 66 4.89 9.16 -8.06
C GLY A 66 4.36 10.43 -7.39
N ILE A 67 4.51 11.59 -8.02
CA ILE A 67 4.07 12.89 -7.49
C ILE A 67 2.58 13.11 -7.78
N GLY A 68 2.09 12.64 -8.93
CA GLY A 68 0.69 12.76 -9.34
C GLY A 68 -0.33 12.27 -8.30
N PRO A 69 -0.18 11.03 -7.77
CA PRO A 69 -1.05 10.52 -6.71
C PRO A 69 -0.97 11.35 -5.42
N VAL A 70 0.21 11.88 -5.08
CA VAL A 70 0.40 12.70 -3.87
C VAL A 70 -0.33 14.03 -4.00
N ILE A 71 -0.20 14.71 -5.14
CA ILE A 71 -0.92 15.96 -5.41
C ILE A 71 -2.43 15.71 -5.42
N ALA A 72 -2.88 14.64 -6.08
CA ALA A 72 -4.30 14.27 -6.11
C ALA A 72 -4.84 13.94 -4.72
N LEU A 73 -4.03 13.33 -3.86
CA LEU A 73 -4.41 13.04 -2.48
C LEU A 73 -4.53 14.32 -1.66
N ILE A 74 -3.55 15.23 -1.73
CA ILE A 74 -3.59 16.51 -1.01
C ILE A 74 -4.78 17.36 -1.49
N TYR A 75 -4.94 17.53 -2.80
CA TYR A 75 -6.04 18.33 -3.37
C TYR A 75 -7.40 17.67 -3.16
N GLY A 76 -7.45 16.34 -3.22
CA GLY A 76 -8.65 15.59 -2.89
C GLY A 76 -9.06 15.76 -1.43
N TRP A 77 -8.09 15.82 -0.51
CA TRP A 77 -8.32 16.11 0.92
C TRP A 77 -8.82 17.53 1.18
N THR A 78 -8.27 18.54 0.48
CA THR A 78 -8.75 19.92 0.63
C THR A 78 -10.18 20.10 0.12
N MET A 79 -10.53 19.43 -0.99
CA MET A 79 -11.87 19.50 -1.60
C MET A 79 -12.84 18.41 -1.12
N THR A 80 -12.47 17.63 -0.11
CA THR A 80 -13.27 16.48 0.36
C THR A 80 -14.70 16.88 0.76
N ARG A 81 -14.86 18.07 1.37
CA ARG A 81 -16.17 18.58 1.80
C ARG A 81 -17.04 19.06 0.63
N GLN A 82 -16.42 19.52 -0.45
CA GLN A 82 -17.14 20.04 -1.62
C GLN A 82 -17.56 18.94 -2.58
N TRP A 83 -16.76 17.87 -2.69
CA TRP A 83 -16.95 16.81 -3.67
C TRP A 83 -17.59 15.53 -3.11
N ASP A 84 -17.88 15.53 -1.80
CA ASP A 84 -18.39 14.41 -1.00
C ASP A 84 -17.58 13.12 -1.17
N LEU A 85 -16.26 13.26 -1.17
CA LEU A 85 -15.29 12.16 -1.37
C LEU A 85 -14.74 11.62 -0.05
N LYS A 86 -15.39 11.92 1.09
CA LYS A 86 -14.89 11.52 2.42
C LYS A 86 -14.57 10.05 2.50
N VAL A 87 -15.49 9.21 2.04
CA VAL A 87 -15.32 7.75 2.10
C VAL A 87 -14.13 7.30 1.26
N THR A 88 -14.02 7.76 0.02
CA THR A 88 -12.92 7.42 -0.89
C THR A 88 -11.56 7.87 -0.34
N MET A 89 -11.48 9.09 0.18
CA MET A 89 -10.22 9.63 0.75
C MET A 89 -9.79 8.89 2.01
N VAL A 90 -10.73 8.59 2.90
CA VAL A 90 -10.43 7.83 4.12
C VAL A 90 -9.98 6.42 3.77
N VAL A 91 -10.67 5.73 2.85
CA VAL A 91 -10.27 4.39 2.41
C VAL A 91 -8.86 4.41 1.83
N TRP A 92 -8.53 5.37 0.99
CA TRP A 92 -7.21 5.48 0.37
C TRP A 92 -6.10 5.76 1.39
N SER A 93 -6.31 6.68 2.34
CA SER A 93 -5.33 6.98 3.39
C SER A 93 -5.18 5.82 4.39
N VAL A 94 -6.28 5.14 4.76
CA VAL A 94 -6.23 3.98 5.64
C VAL A 94 -5.54 2.81 4.97
N SER A 95 -5.78 2.55 3.69
CA SER A 95 -5.10 1.46 2.97
C SER A 95 -3.59 1.66 2.92
N MET A 96 -3.14 2.91 2.67
CA MET A 96 -1.72 3.28 2.76
C MET A 96 -1.16 3.11 4.18
N GLY A 97 -1.91 3.55 5.20
CA GLY A 97 -1.51 3.41 6.60
C GLY A 97 -1.36 1.96 7.05
N VAL A 98 -2.32 1.10 6.71
CA VAL A 98 -2.28 -0.34 7.01
C VAL A 98 -1.07 -0.99 6.35
N TRP A 99 -0.78 -0.64 5.09
CA TRP A 99 0.38 -1.14 4.38
C TRP A 99 1.69 -0.85 5.11
N VAL A 100 1.89 0.39 5.56
CA VAL A 100 3.07 0.80 6.33
C VAL A 100 3.18 0.03 7.64
N VAL A 101 2.08 -0.13 8.37
CA VAL A 101 2.07 -0.87 9.65
C VAL A 101 2.43 -2.34 9.44
N VAL A 102 1.86 -2.98 8.42
CA VAL A 102 2.16 -4.37 8.07
C VAL A 102 3.64 -4.51 7.68
N ALA A 103 4.16 -3.61 6.84
CA ALA A 103 5.58 -3.60 6.47
C ALA A 103 6.49 -3.47 7.69
N CYS A 104 6.18 -2.55 8.62
CA CYS A 104 6.93 -2.39 9.86
C CYS A 104 6.90 -3.65 10.74
N LEU A 105 5.73 -4.28 10.89
CA LEU A 105 5.59 -5.53 11.66
C LEU A 105 6.41 -6.66 11.05
N VAL A 106 6.39 -6.80 9.72
CA VAL A 106 7.18 -7.81 9.01
C VAL A 106 8.67 -7.57 9.20
N LEU A 107 9.14 -6.33 9.04
CA LEU A 107 10.54 -5.97 9.26
C LEU A 107 10.99 -6.23 10.70
N PHE A 108 10.13 -5.93 11.67
CA PHE A 108 10.38 -6.22 13.08
C PHE A 108 10.52 -7.74 13.33
N TRP A 109 9.62 -8.56 12.78
CA TRP A 109 9.70 -10.01 12.88
C TRP A 109 10.97 -10.59 12.23
N VAL A 110 11.34 -10.08 11.05
CA VAL A 110 12.57 -10.48 10.37
C VAL A 110 13.80 -10.13 11.20
N ALA A 111 13.83 -8.92 11.79
CA ALA A 111 14.91 -8.51 12.69
C ALA A 111 14.98 -9.38 13.95
N ALA A 112 13.84 -9.71 14.56
CA ALA A 112 13.77 -10.58 15.74
C ALA A 112 14.32 -12.00 15.47
N LEU A 113 14.07 -12.54 14.27
CA LEU A 113 14.64 -13.84 13.86
C LEU A 113 16.15 -13.76 13.65
N SER A 114 16.66 -12.65 13.13
CA SER A 114 18.11 -12.44 12.88
C SER A 114 18.95 -12.25 14.14
N GLY A 115 18.36 -11.78 15.25
CA GLY A 115 19.06 -11.53 16.51
C GLY A 115 19.27 -12.74 17.42
N SER A 116 18.78 -13.93 17.02
CA SER A 116 18.94 -15.18 17.81
C SER A 116 20.17 -16.02 17.43
N SER A 117 21.02 -15.50 16.52
CA SER A 117 22.26 -16.16 16.06
C SER A 117 23.46 -15.84 16.93
#